data_AF-A0A7W6Q7V7-F1
#
_entry.id   AF-A0A7W6Q7V7-F1
#
_cell.length_a   1.000
_cell.length_b   1.000
_cell.length_c   1.000
_cell.angle_alpha   90.00
_cell.angle_beta   90.00
_cell.angle_gamma   90.00
#
_symmetry.space_group_name_H-M   'P 1'
#
loop_
_entity.id
_entity.type
_entity.pdbx_description
1 polymer ?
#
loop_
_entity_poly.entity_id
_entity_poly.type
_entity_poly.pdbx_seq_one_letter_code
_entity_poly.pdbx_strand_id
1 'polypeptide(L)' 'MTRVIIDTAMALDITVHDHIIIGKDGHVSLKGLKLI' A
#
# COMPACT_ATOMS: atom_id res chain seq x y z
N MET A 1 7.98 -4.06 -4.41
CA MET A 1 8.30 -2.86 -3.59
C MET A 1 7.35 -2.74 -2.39
N THR A 2 6.03 -2.76 -2.56
CA THR A 2 5.04 -2.58 -1.47
C THR A 2 5.30 -3.45 -0.23
N ARG A 3 5.53 -4.75 -0.39
CA ARG A 3 5.83 -5.65 0.75
C ARG A 3 7.09 -5.23 1.52
N VAL A 4 8.16 -4.84 0.82
CA VAL A 4 9.40 -4.35 1.45
C VAL A 4 9.12 -3.10 2.31
N ILE A 5 8.28 -2.18 1.82
CA ILE A 5 7.90 -0.98 2.59
C ILE A 5 7.08 -1.37 3.82
N ILE A 6 6.07 -2.25 3.67
CA ILE A 6 5.26 -2.74 4.79
C ILE A 6 6.17 -3.36 5.85
N ASP A 7 7.06 -4.27 5.44
CA ASP A 7 7.95 -4.98 6.35
C ASP A 7 8.91 -4.02 7.09
N THR A 8 9.39 -2.98 6.40
CA THR A 8 10.24 -1.94 7.00
C THR A 8 9.45 -1.08 8.00
N ALA A 9 8.21 -0.72 7.67
CA ALA A 9 7.35 0.12 8.50
C ALA A 9 6.94 -0.56 9.82
N MET A 10 6.76 -1.89 9.81
CA MET A 10 6.45 -2.66 11.04
C MET A 10 7.52 -2.49 12.12
N ALA A 11 8.81 -2.43 11.75
CA ALA A 11 9.91 -2.24 12.71
C ALA A 11 9.86 -0.87 13.41
N LEU A 12 9.12 0.08 12.83
CA LEU A 12 8.95 1.44 13.34
C LEU A 12 7.58 1.65 14.00
N ASP A 13 6.78 0.59 14.18
CA ASP A 13 5.39 0.67 14.63
C ASP A 13 4.50 1.56 13.73
N ILE A 14 4.80 1.57 12.42
CA ILE A 14 4.04 2.32 11.42
C ILE A 14 3.21 1.35 10.58
N THR A 15 1.89 1.58 10.53
CA THR A 15 0.98 0.80 9.69
C THR A 15 0.85 1.40 8.31
N VAL A 16 1.06 0.59 7.26
CA VAL A 16 0.72 0.96 5.88
C VAL A 16 -0.74 0.58 5.62
N HIS A 17 -1.61 1.58 5.54
CA HIS A 17 -3.05 1.34 5.40
C HIS A 17 -3.46 0.89 4.01
N ASP A 18 -2.81 1.39 2.97
CA ASP A 18 -3.07 1.04 1.59
C ASP A 18 -1.91 1.47 0.69
N HIS A 19 -1.84 0.88 -0.50
CA HIS A 19 -1.06 1.39 -1.61
C HIS A 19 -2.03 1.78 -2.72
N ILE A 20 -2.11 3.08 -3.00
CA ILE A 20 -2.99 3.63 -4.02
C ILE A 20 -2.14 4.02 -5.23
N ILE A 21 -2.48 3.47 -6.40
CA ILE A 21 -1.90 3.90 -7.68
C ILE A 21 -2.90 4.85 -8.35
N ILE A 22 -2.46 6.08 -8.62
CA ILE A 22 -3.29 7.13 -9.21
C ILE A 22 -2.97 7.27 -10.71
N GLY A 23 -4.02 7.39 -11.53
CA GLY A 23 -3.96 7.68 -12.96
C GLY A 23 -4.84 8.86 -13.35
N LYS A 24 -4.86 9.22 -14.63
CA LYS A 24 -5.61 10.37 -15.15
C LYS A 24 -7.11 10.33 -14.82
N ASP A 25 -7.72 9.15 -14.95
CA ASP A 25 -9.17 8.96 -14.83
C ASP A 25 -9.59 8.29 -13.50
N GLY A 26 -8.68 8.17 -12.54
CA GLY A 26 -9.01 7.57 -11.24
C GLY A 26 -7.83 6.99 -10.48
N HIS A 27 -8.11 6.02 -9.63
CA HIS A 27 -7.10 5.32 -8.85
C HIS A 27 -7.50 3.86 -8.61
N VAL A 28 -6.52 3.05 -8.22
CA VAL A 28 -6.74 1.68 -7.76
C VAL A 28 -6.13 1.50 -6.37
N SER A 29 -6.89 0.86 -5.49
CA SER A 29 -6.48 0.50 -4.13
C SER A 29 -6.01 -0.95 -4.11
N LEU A 30 -4.76 -1.19 -3.70
CA LEU A 30 -4.25 -2.55 -3.58
C LEU A 30 -4.95 -3.30 -2.44
N LYS A 31 -5.28 -2.62 -1.34
CA LYS A 31 -6.09 -3.20 -0.26
C LYS A 31 -7.51 -3.55 -0.73
N GLY A 32 -8.14 -2.66 -1.49
CA GLY A 32 -9.48 -2.88 -2.06
C GLY A 32 -9.51 -4.07 -3.01
N LEU A 33 -8.40 -4.31 -3.73
CA LEU A 33 -8.20 -5.50 -4.56
C LEU A 33 -7.70 -6.74 -3.79
N LYS A 34 -7.50 -6.65 -2.48
CA LYS A 34 -6.95 -7.72 -1.61
C LYS A 34 -5.58 -8.22 -2.07
N LEU A 35 -4.75 -7.31 -2.55
CA LEU A 35 -3.36 -7.59 -2.99
C LEU A 35 -2.33 -7.31 -1.89
N ILE A 36 -2.75 -6.67 -0.79
CA ILE A 36 -1.98 -6.41 0.43
C ILE A 36 -2.86 -6.55 1.66
#